data_AF-A0A9D9N0Y3-F1
#
_entry.id   AF-A0A9D9N0Y3-F1
#
_cell.length_a   1.000
_cell.length_b   1.000
_cell.length_c   1.000
_cell.angle_alpha   90.00
_cell.angle_beta   90.00
_cell.angle_gamma   90.00
#
_symmetry.space_group_name_H-M   'P 1'
#
loop_
_entity.id
_entity.type
_entity.pdbx_description
1 polymer ?
#
loop_
_entity_poly.entity_id
_entity_poly.type
_entity_poly.pdbx_seq_one_letter_code
_entity_poly.pdbx_strand_id
1 'polypeptide(L)'
;MDNGLNQDLPSSAAHICRLYDVAVGLRQAARFGEAINVFNKAVEEAEEILCRLEREEDFSTCPARNKIKNTLLQICSRAKASIELLQEINGFVNTDLMNP
;
A
#
# COMPACT_ATOMS: atom_id res chain seq x y z
N MET A 1 12.04 -12.65 -11.50
CA MET A 1 11.60 -12.39 -10.11
C MET A 1 10.08 -12.41 -10.14
N ASP A 2 9.52 -13.60 -10.04
CA ASP A 2 8.09 -13.85 -10.16
C ASP A 2 7.38 -13.44 -8.86
N ASN A 3 6.67 -12.32 -8.92
CA ASN A 3 5.78 -11.88 -7.83
C ASN A 3 4.57 -12.83 -7.79
N GLY A 4 4.66 -13.88 -6.99
CA GLY A 4 3.62 -14.87 -6.71
C GLY A 4 2.41 -14.34 -5.93
N LEU A 5 1.92 -13.15 -6.25
CA LEU A 5 0.75 -12.52 -5.62
C LEU A 5 -0.54 -12.72 -6.42
N ASN A 6 -0.51 -13.44 -7.55
CA ASN A 6 -1.55 -13.32 -8.58
C ASN A 6 -2.40 -14.58 -8.82
N GLN A 7 -2.71 -15.34 -7.78
CA GLN A 7 -3.69 -16.44 -7.89
C GLN A 7 -4.70 -16.37 -6.74
N ASP A 8 -5.94 -16.06 -7.11
CA ASP A 8 -7.15 -15.97 -6.29
C ASP A 8 -7.15 -14.92 -5.17
N LEU A 9 -7.07 -13.64 -5.56
CA LEU A 9 -7.49 -12.53 -4.70
C LEU A 9 -8.83 -11.99 -5.19
N PRO A 10 -9.81 -11.71 -4.30
CA PRO A 10 -11.03 -11.02 -4.66
C PRO A 10 -10.68 -9.69 -5.32
N SER A 11 -11.53 -9.24 -6.24
CA SER A 11 -11.29 -8.07 -7.11
C SER A 11 -10.77 -6.85 -6.36
N SER A 12 -11.22 -6.64 -5.13
CA SER A 12 -10.81 -5.54 -4.26
C SER A 12 -9.35 -5.63 -3.79
N ALA A 13 -8.86 -6.81 -3.39
CA ALA A 13 -7.46 -6.96 -2.98
C ALA A 13 -6.50 -6.93 -4.17
N ALA A 14 -6.91 -7.47 -5.32
CA ALA A 14 -6.14 -7.35 -6.57
C ALA A 14 -6.06 -5.89 -7.07
N HIS A 15 -7.08 -5.08 -6.80
CA HIS A 15 -7.04 -3.65 -7.08
C HIS A 15 -5.99 -2.93 -6.23
N ILE A 16 -5.95 -3.21 -4.93
CA ILE A 16 -4.98 -2.62 -4.00
C ILE A 16 -3.54 -3.02 -4.36
N CYS A 17 -3.30 -4.28 -4.74
CA CYS A 17 -1.99 -4.71 -5.26
C CYS A 17 -1.57 -3.87 -6.47
N ARG A 18 -2.48 -3.62 -7.42
CA ARG A 18 -2.20 -2.79 -8.59
C ARG A 18 -1.91 -1.34 -8.23
N LEU A 19 -2.64 -0.76 -7.26
CA LEU A 19 -2.33 0.59 -6.76
C LEU A 19 -0.92 0.63 -6.15
N TYR A 20 -0.56 -0.38 -5.37
CA TYR A 20 0.79 -0.48 -4.79
C TYR A 20 1.88 -0.57 -5.89
N ASP A 21 1.69 -1.41 -6.90
CA ASP A 21 2.64 -1.55 -8.00
C ASP A 21 2.79 -0.23 -8.81
N VAL A 22 1.68 0.48 -9.04
CA VAL A 22 1.70 1.80 -9.69
C VAL A 22 2.49 2.81 -8.83
N ALA A 23 2.26 2.83 -7.51
CA ALA A 23 2.99 3.72 -6.61
C ALA A 23 4.50 3.43 -6.59
N VAL A 24 4.89 2.14 -6.63
CA VAL A 24 6.30 1.73 -6.76
C VAL A 24 6.89 2.23 -8.08
N GLY A 25 6.16 2.13 -9.19
CA GLY A 25 6.60 2.65 -10.49
C GLY A 25 6.77 4.17 -10.49
N LEU A 26 5.83 4.90 -9.89
CA LEU A 26 5.93 6.37 -9.73
C LEU A 26 7.12 6.76 -8.87
N ARG A 27 7.39 6.02 -7.78
CA ARG A 27 8.56 6.22 -6.93
C ARG A 27 9.87 6.02 -7.71
N GLN A 28 9.96 4.95 -8.50
CA GLN A 28 11.14 4.67 -9.34
C GLN A 28 11.36 5.74 -10.41
N ALA A 29 10.28 6.37 -10.90
CA ALA A 29 10.33 7.50 -11.81
C ALA A 29 10.58 8.86 -11.12
N ALA A 30 10.92 8.88 -9.83
CA ALA A 30 11.11 10.09 -9.01
C ALA A 30 9.89 11.03 -8.94
N ARG A 31 8.69 10.53 -9.25
CA ARG A 31 7.42 11.28 -9.14
C ARG A 31 6.86 11.15 -7.74
N PHE A 32 7.59 11.66 -6.75
CA PHE A 32 7.34 11.37 -5.33
C PHE A 32 5.98 11.84 -4.83
N GLY A 33 5.52 13.02 -5.24
CA GLY A 33 4.19 13.53 -4.86
C GLY A 33 3.06 12.61 -5.33
N GLU A 34 3.16 12.12 -6.57
CA GLU A 34 2.18 11.19 -7.13
C GLU A 34 2.29 9.80 -6.50
N ALA A 35 3.52 9.32 -6.25
CA ALA A 35 3.76 8.07 -5.55
C ALA A 35 3.12 8.07 -4.16
N ILE A 36 3.29 9.15 -3.39
CA ILE A 36 2.66 9.32 -2.07
C ILE A 36 1.14 9.25 -2.18
N ASN A 37 0.54 9.97 -3.13
CA ASN A 37 -0.92 9.95 -3.31
C ASN A 37 -1.44 8.54 -3.61
N VAL A 38 -0.76 7.78 -4.47
CA VAL A 38 -1.18 6.41 -4.81
C VAL A 38 -0.92 5.45 -3.64
N PHE A 39 0.19 5.59 -2.90
CA PHE A 39 0.42 4.80 -1.68
C PHE A 39 -0.66 5.07 -0.62
N ASN A 40 -1.05 6.33 -0.40
CA ASN A 40 -2.11 6.69 0.54
C ASN A 40 -3.44 6.05 0.15
N LYS A 41 -3.80 6.12 -1.14
CA LYS A 41 -5.01 5.47 -1.65
C LYS A 41 -5.00 3.95 -1.44
N ALA A 42 -3.86 3.30 -1.68
CA ALA A 42 -3.72 1.86 -1.44
C ALA A 42 -3.87 1.50 0.05
N VAL A 43 -3.38 2.35 0.96
CA VAL A 43 -3.53 2.18 2.42
C VAL A 43 -4.99 2.35 2.84
N GLU A 44 -5.64 3.43 2.41
CA GLU A 44 -7.02 3.75 2.76
C GLU A 44 -7.99 2.61 2.37
N GLU A 45 -7.90 2.16 1.12
CA GLU A 45 -8.76 1.07 0.63
C GLU A 45 -8.46 -0.26 1.33
N ALA A 46 -7.19 -0.54 1.66
CA ALA A 46 -6.82 -1.74 2.39
C ALA A 46 -7.33 -1.72 3.83
N GLU A 47 -7.24 -0.58 4.52
CA GLU A 47 -7.77 -0.40 5.87
C GLU A 47 -9.29 -0.51 5.91
N GLU A 48 -10.00 0.01 4.90
CA GLU A 48 -11.44 -0.16 4.79
C GLU A 48 -11.81 -1.65 4.71
N ILE A 49 -11.15 -2.40 3.83
CA ILE A 49 -11.41 -3.83 3.68
C ILE A 49 -11.04 -4.59 4.97
N LEU A 50 -9.90 -4.28 5.58
CA LEU A 50 -9.50 -4.88 6.85
C LEU A 50 -10.53 -4.63 7.96
N CYS A 51 -11.07 -3.41 8.08
CA CYS A 51 -12.13 -3.08 9.03
C CYS A 51 -13.42 -3.88 8.78
N ARG A 52 -13.82 -4.05 7.51
CA ARG A 52 -15.03 -4.83 7.14
C ARG A 52 -14.84 -6.30 7.47
N LEU A 53 -13.64 -6.80 7.17
CA LEU A 53 -13.23 -8.15 7.47
C LEU A 53 -13.27 -8.42 8.99
N GLU A 54 -12.71 -7.55 9.83
CA GLU A 54 -12.67 -7.75 11.30
C GLU A 54 -14.04 -7.78 11.99
N ARG A 55 -15.09 -7.24 11.36
CA ARG A 55 -16.46 -7.26 11.91
C ARG A 55 -17.17 -8.60 11.72
N GLU A 56 -16.65 -9.49 10.89
CA GLU A 56 -17.23 -10.80 10.67
C GLU A 56 -16.57 -11.82 11.62
N GLU A 57 -17.27 -12.21 12.69
CA GLU A 57 -16.73 -13.01 13.81
C GLU A 57 -16.20 -14.40 13.41
N ASP A 58 -16.56 -14.93 12.24
CA ASP A 58 -16.18 -16.26 11.76
C ASP A 58 -14.87 -16.28 10.95
N PHE A 59 -13.88 -15.51 11.41
CA PHE A 59 -12.74 -15.11 10.57
C PHE A 59 -11.62 -16.16 10.44
N SER A 60 -11.55 -17.12 11.37
CA SER A 60 -10.47 -18.10 11.43
C SER A 60 -10.68 -19.33 10.52
N THR A 61 -11.87 -19.51 9.95
CA THR A 61 -12.27 -20.75 9.28
C THR A 61 -12.05 -20.75 7.76
N CYS A 62 -11.82 -19.60 7.12
CA CYS A 62 -11.62 -19.51 5.67
C CYS A 62 -10.16 -19.17 5.28
N PRO A 63 -9.37 -20.12 4.76
CA PRO A 63 -7.98 -19.89 4.36
C PRO A 63 -7.79 -18.76 3.34
N ALA A 64 -8.73 -18.61 2.39
CA ALA A 64 -8.68 -17.54 1.39
C ALA A 64 -8.77 -16.15 2.04
N ARG A 65 -9.60 -16.00 3.07
CA ARG A 65 -9.81 -14.76 3.81
C ARG A 65 -8.59 -14.38 4.65
N ASN A 66 -7.92 -15.35 5.28
CA ASN A 66 -6.65 -15.13 5.96
C ASN A 66 -5.55 -14.71 4.98
N LYS A 67 -5.49 -15.32 3.78
CA LYS A 67 -4.55 -14.90 2.73
C LYS A 67 -4.76 -13.43 2.36
N ILE A 68 -6.01 -13.01 2.14
CA ILE A 68 -6.36 -11.62 1.84
C ILE A 68 -5.94 -10.68 2.97
N LYS A 69 -6.31 -10.98 4.22
CA LYS A 69 -5.95 -10.16 5.38
C LYS A 69 -4.43 -9.97 5.47
N ASN A 70 -3.67 -11.05 5.35
CA ASN A 70 -2.21 -10.99 5.39
C ASN A 70 -1.63 -10.16 4.24
N THR A 71 -2.15 -10.31 3.02
CA THR A 71 -1.71 -9.51 1.88
C THR A 71 -1.97 -8.01 2.10
N LEU A 72 -3.18 -7.65 2.56
CA LEU A 72 -3.54 -6.25 2.81
C LEU A 72 -2.70 -5.64 3.94
N LEU A 73 -2.48 -6.36 5.03
CA LEU A 73 -1.60 -5.91 6.12
C LEU A 73 -0.17 -5.65 5.64
N GLN A 74 0.37 -6.52 4.79
CA GLN A 74 1.70 -6.33 4.20
C GLN A 74 1.76 -5.10 3.30
N ILE A 75 0.72 -4.86 2.48
CA ILE A 75 0.65 -3.68 1.62
C ILE A 75 0.56 -2.41 2.46
N CYS A 76 -0.33 -2.36 3.47
CA CYS A 76 -0.43 -1.22 4.38
C CYS A 76 0.91 -0.89 5.03
N SER A 77 1.58 -1.89 5.60
CA SER A 77 2.87 -1.70 6.27
C SER A 77 3.93 -1.15 5.32
N ARG A 78 4.07 -1.74 4.12
CA ARG A 78 5.07 -1.32 3.14
C ARG A 78 4.77 0.03 2.51
N ALA A 79 3.49 0.33 2.27
CA ALA A 79 3.05 1.60 1.72
C ALA A 79 3.28 2.74 2.72
N LYS A 80 2.92 2.56 4.00
CA LYS A 80 3.18 3.54 5.07
C LYS A 80 4.66 3.83 5.23
N ALA A 81 5.50 2.79 5.30
CA ALA A 81 6.96 2.97 5.36
C ALA A 81 7.50 3.71 4.12
N SER A 82 6.94 3.46 2.93
CA SER A 82 7.34 4.17 1.72
C SER A 82 6.92 5.64 1.75
N ILE A 83 5.73 5.95 2.26
CA ILE A 83 5.26 7.33 2.43
C ILE A 83 6.17 8.10 3.39
N GLU A 84 6.49 7.53 4.55
CA GLU A 84 7.37 8.14 5.54
C GLU A 84 8.74 8.48 4.93
N LEU A 85 9.38 7.52 4.24
CA LEU A 85 10.65 7.74 3.56
C LEU A 85 10.57 8.83 2.48
N LEU A 86 9.48 8.86 1.70
CA LEU A 86 9.30 9.86 0.65
C LEU A 86 9.01 11.25 1.21
N GLN A 87 8.29 11.34 2.32
CA GLN A 87 8.05 12.59 3.03
C GLN A 87 9.33 13.13 3.67
N GLU A 88 10.19 12.26 4.20
CA GLU A 88 11.52 12.64 4.71
C GLU A 88 12.40 13.21 3.58
N ILE A 89 12.44 12.54 2.42
CA ILE A 89 13.17 13.03 1.24
C ILE A 89 12.62 14.40 0.80
N ASN A 90 11.30 14.54 0.66
CA ASN A 90 10.69 15.82 0.27
C ASN A 90 10.89 16.92 1.34
N GLY A 91 10.88 16.57 2.62
CA GLY A 91 11.19 17.48 3.72
C GLY A 91 12.62 17.98 3.66
N PHE A 92 13.57 17.08 3.42
CA PHE A 92 15.00 17.38 3.28
C PHE A 92 15.28 18.30 2.08
N VAL A 93 14.70 18.00 0.90
CA VAL A 93 14.86 18.82 -0.31
C VAL A 93 14.31 20.23 -0.12
N ASN A 94 13.19 20.40 0.59
CA ASN A 94 12.61 21.71 0.85
C ASN A 94 13.40 22.53 1.88
N THR A 95 14.08 21.89 2.86
CA THR A 95 14.94 22.59 3.82
C THR A 95 16.28 23.01 3.21
N ASP A 96 16.87 22.22 2.31
CA ASP A 96 18.16 22.55 1.67
C ASP A 96 18.03 23.68 0.63
N LEU A 97 16.87 23.82 -0.02
CA LEU A 97 16.58 24.91 -0.97
C LEU A 97 16.20 26.25 -0.31
N MET A 98 16.01 26.26 1.02
CA MET A 98 15.56 27.43 1.80
C MET A 98 16.67 28.04 2.69
N ASN A 99 17.95 27.70 2.45
CA ASN A 99 19.07 28.44 3.02
C ASN A 99 19.46 29.61 2.09
N PRO A 100 19.32 30.88 2.52
CA PRO A 100 19.86 32.04 1.80
C PRO A 100 21.39 32.13 1.85
#